data_AF-A0A4P7JB81-F1
#
_entry.id   AF-A0A4P7JB81-F1
#
_cell.length_a   1.000
_cell.length_b   1.000
_cell.length_c   1.000
_cell.angle_alpha   90.00
_cell.angle_beta   90.00
_cell.angle_gamma   90.00
#
_symmetry.space_group_name_H-M   'P 1'
#
loop_
_entity.id
_entity.type
_entity.pdbx_description
1 polymer ?
#
loop_
_entity_poly.entity_id
_entity_poly.type
_entity_poly.pdbx_seq_one_letter_code
_entity_poly.pdbx_strand_id
1 'polypeptide(L)'
;MPMQTRRSAAVAIAVTLQQLADGKISGWTVDQELVLAALRRSASDLSDASNKELGAYLSDLDPDQLRGVASNVKGIFHEMLVARAENLDGDEVTAGLFEQANHPGADIEFFVDGDVIGEVQLKAVQSPAAIVEHFARYPDIDVMVTSEVYAATAEAFAGQLADSGVSNADIRALTRNTLEDLAGRA
;
A
#
# COMPACT_ATOMS: atom_id res chain seq x y z
N MET A 1 -11.67 8.62 24.02
CA MET A 1 -10.33 8.23 23.55
C MET A 1 -9.84 9.31 22.60
N PRO A 2 -8.67 9.94 22.82
CA PRO A 2 -8.19 10.95 21.90
C PRO A 2 -7.90 10.27 20.57
N MET A 3 -8.56 10.77 19.52
CA MET A 3 -8.31 10.38 18.14
C MET A 3 -6.84 10.69 17.85
N GLN A 4 -5.99 9.66 17.87
CA GLN A 4 -4.63 9.77 17.34
C GLN A 4 -4.77 10.34 15.94
N THR A 5 -4.12 11.47 15.69
CA THR A 5 -4.05 12.09 14.38
C THR A 5 -3.41 11.08 13.43
N ARG A 6 -4.22 10.22 12.79
CA ARG A 6 -3.75 9.33 11.73
C ARG A 6 -3.17 10.25 10.68
N ARG A 7 -1.84 10.26 10.56
CA ARG A 7 -1.21 10.92 9.42
C ARG A 7 -1.69 10.16 8.20
N SER A 8 -2.28 10.88 7.26
CA SER A 8 -2.68 10.32 5.97
C SER A 8 -1.52 9.48 5.40
N ALA A 9 -1.79 8.23 5.00
CA ALA A 9 -0.88 7.36 4.25
C ALA A 9 -0.15 8.10 3.12
N ALA A 10 -0.85 9.00 2.41
CA ALA A 10 -0.28 9.87 1.39
C ALA A 10 0.86 10.76 1.94
N VAL A 11 0.64 11.35 3.11
CA VAL A 11 1.61 12.20 3.82
C VAL A 11 2.80 11.37 4.25
N ALA A 12 2.57 10.18 4.83
CA ALA A 12 3.64 9.29 5.24
C ALA A 12 4.53 8.90 4.05
N ILE A 13 3.95 8.52 2.91
CA ILE A 13 4.69 8.19 1.68
C ILE A 13 5.50 9.39 1.21
N ALA A 14 4.84 10.51 0.94
CA ALA A 14 5.46 11.71 0.41
C ALA A 14 6.62 12.21 1.28
N VAL A 15 6.39 12.34 2.60
CA VAL A 15 7.42 12.82 3.54
C VAL A 15 8.58 11.84 3.64
N THR A 16 8.33 10.53 3.58
CA THR A 16 9.40 9.53 3.64
C THR A 16 10.25 9.58 2.39
N LEU A 17 9.66 9.57 1.20
CA LEU A 17 10.39 9.66 -0.07
C LEU A 17 11.20 10.97 -0.14
N GLN A 18 10.62 12.08 0.28
CA GLN A 18 11.31 13.37 0.36
C GLN A 18 12.52 13.33 1.29
N GLN A 19 12.31 12.88 2.54
CA GLN A 19 13.40 12.81 3.52
C GLN A 19 14.51 11.85 3.07
N LEU A 20 14.14 10.76 2.39
CA LEU A 20 15.08 9.78 1.86
C LEU A 20 15.92 10.38 0.73
N ALA A 21 15.30 11.11 -0.20
CA ALA A 21 15.99 11.84 -1.25
C ALA A 21 16.89 12.96 -0.69
N ASP A 22 16.48 13.61 0.41
CA ASP A 22 17.30 14.58 1.14
C ASP A 22 18.46 13.94 1.95
N GLY A 23 18.61 12.60 1.89
CA GLY A 23 19.72 11.87 2.51
C GLY A 23 19.49 11.47 3.96
N LYS A 24 18.27 11.53 4.48
CA LYS A 24 17.94 10.92 5.78
C LYS A 24 18.11 9.40 5.67
N ILE A 25 18.81 8.81 6.64
CA ILE A 25 19.07 7.36 6.67
C ILE A 25 18.54 6.66 7.92
N SER A 26 18.16 7.39 8.97
CA SER A 26 17.71 6.83 10.26
C SER A 26 16.74 7.76 10.98
N GLY A 27 16.16 7.29 12.10
CA GLY A 27 15.19 8.07 12.89
C GLY A 27 13.81 8.16 12.22
N TRP A 28 13.36 7.06 11.64
CA TRP A 28 12.07 6.94 10.98
C TRP A 28 10.97 6.64 11.99
N THR A 29 9.75 7.13 11.74
CA THR A 29 8.58 6.69 12.50
C THR A 29 8.10 5.33 12.00
N VAL A 30 7.22 4.67 12.75
CA VAL A 30 6.62 3.37 12.36
C VAL A 30 6.04 3.41 10.94
N ASP A 31 5.25 4.44 10.62
CA ASP A 31 4.68 4.59 9.27
C ASP A 31 5.74 4.79 8.19
N GLN A 32 6.83 5.49 8.51
CA GLN A 32 7.92 5.70 7.56
C GLN A 32 8.72 4.42 7.32
N GLU A 33 8.94 3.61 8.36
CA GLU A 33 9.56 2.27 8.21
C GLU A 33 8.69 1.36 7.32
N LEU A 34 7.36 1.41 7.46
CA LEU A 34 6.43 0.71 6.57
C LEU A 34 6.53 1.24 5.13
N VAL A 35 6.66 2.55 4.91
CA VAL A 35 6.88 3.11 3.56
C VAL A 35 8.22 2.64 2.98
N LEU A 36 9.29 2.60 3.77
CA LEU A 36 10.59 2.10 3.31
C LEU A 36 10.53 0.62 2.95
N ALA A 37 9.81 -0.19 3.73
CA ALA A 37 9.57 -1.59 3.42
C ALA A 37 8.75 -1.74 2.12
N ALA A 38 7.72 -0.91 1.91
CA ALA A 38 6.96 -0.88 0.66
C ALA A 38 7.83 -0.47 -0.54
N LEU A 39 8.75 0.50 -0.37
CA LEU A 39 9.71 0.87 -1.41
C LEU A 39 10.66 -0.27 -1.78
N ARG A 40 11.20 -1.01 -0.80
CA ARG A 40 12.04 -2.19 -1.07
C ARG A 40 11.29 -3.29 -1.82
N ARG A 41 10.01 -3.46 -1.55
CA ARG A 41 9.14 -4.43 -2.22
C ARG A 41 8.66 -3.96 -3.60
N SER A 42 8.82 -2.69 -3.94
CA SER A 42 8.30 -2.11 -5.18
C SER A 42 9.08 -2.55 -6.43
N ALA A 43 10.30 -3.04 -6.27
CA ALA A 43 11.11 -3.62 -7.34
C ALA A 43 12.08 -4.65 -6.77
N SER A 44 12.34 -5.74 -7.51
CA SER A 44 13.25 -6.81 -7.09
C SER A 44 14.64 -6.31 -6.71
N ASP A 45 15.14 -5.32 -7.44
CA ASP A 45 16.50 -4.79 -7.26
C ASP A 45 16.63 -3.91 -6.00
N LEU A 46 15.51 -3.62 -5.32
CA LEU A 46 15.46 -2.82 -4.10
C LEU A 46 15.30 -3.65 -2.82
N SER A 47 15.12 -4.98 -2.92
CA SER A 47 14.81 -5.86 -1.78
C SER A 47 15.77 -5.67 -0.60
N ASP A 48 17.06 -5.61 -0.91
CA ASP A 48 18.15 -5.52 0.06
C ASP A 48 18.81 -4.13 0.10
N ALA A 49 18.24 -3.16 -0.61
CA ALA A 49 18.79 -1.81 -0.68
C ALA A 49 18.78 -1.14 0.70
N SER A 50 19.92 -0.60 1.10
CA SER A 50 20.05 0.27 2.26
C SER A 50 19.27 1.57 2.05
N ASN A 51 18.90 2.27 3.14
CA ASN A 51 18.22 3.57 3.04
C ASN A 51 19.01 4.57 2.17
N LYS A 52 20.35 4.48 2.18
CA LYS A 52 21.21 5.32 1.33
C LYS A 52 21.05 4.98 -0.14
N GLU A 53 21.02 3.70 -0.50
CA GLU A 53 20.82 3.24 -1.88
C GLU A 53 19.41 3.58 -2.37
N LEU A 54 18.39 3.45 -1.52
CA LEU A 54 17.03 3.89 -1.85
C LEU A 54 16.95 5.39 -2.13
N GLY A 55 17.66 6.23 -1.37
CA GLY A 55 17.72 7.68 -1.61
C GLY A 55 18.44 8.05 -2.91
N ALA A 56 19.52 7.33 -3.25
CA ALA A 56 20.21 7.47 -4.53
C ALA A 56 19.31 7.06 -5.70
N TYR A 57 18.66 5.89 -5.58
CA TYR A 57 17.69 5.41 -6.55
C TYR A 57 16.61 6.45 -6.85
N LEU A 58 15.97 7.03 -5.84
CA LEU A 58 14.93 8.04 -6.03
C LEU A 58 15.45 9.32 -6.71
N SER A 59 16.68 9.74 -6.40
CA SER A 59 17.29 10.95 -6.98
C SER A 59 17.60 10.80 -8.46
N ASP A 60 17.79 9.57 -8.95
CA ASP A 60 18.11 9.29 -10.36
C ASP A 60 16.87 9.17 -11.25
N LEU A 61 15.66 9.18 -10.67
CA LEU A 61 14.40 9.00 -11.40
C LEU A 61 13.86 10.31 -11.96
N ASP A 62 13.34 10.24 -13.18
CA ASP A 62 12.58 11.33 -13.77
C ASP A 62 11.16 11.47 -13.13
N PRO A 63 10.43 12.56 -13.42
CA PRO A 63 9.14 12.84 -12.80
C PRO A 63 8.05 11.78 -13.08
N ASP A 64 8.07 11.16 -14.25
CA ASP A 64 7.11 10.12 -14.63
C ASP A 64 7.45 8.80 -13.94
N GLN A 65 8.75 8.48 -13.84
CA GLN A 65 9.25 7.32 -13.09
C GLN A 65 8.95 7.43 -11.59
N LEU A 66 9.18 8.60 -10.97
CA LEU A 66 8.84 8.87 -9.57
C LEU A 66 7.34 8.67 -9.31
N ARG A 67 6.48 9.13 -10.23
CA ARG A 67 5.03 8.89 -10.15
C ARG A 67 4.69 7.40 -10.20
N GLY A 68 5.37 6.63 -11.06
CA GLY A 68 5.25 5.18 -11.11
C GLY A 68 5.61 4.51 -9.78
N VAL A 69 6.80 4.83 -9.24
CA VAL A 69 7.28 4.30 -7.95
C VAL A 69 6.32 4.65 -6.82
N ALA A 70 5.92 5.91 -6.70
CA ALA A 70 5.00 6.33 -5.65
C ALA A 70 3.63 5.65 -5.75
N SER A 71 3.14 5.39 -6.97
CA SER A 71 1.91 4.63 -7.16
C SER A 71 2.06 3.18 -6.72
N ASN A 72 3.20 2.55 -7.01
CA ASN A 72 3.48 1.18 -6.60
C ASN A 72 3.65 1.07 -5.07
N VAL A 73 4.49 1.93 -4.48
CA VAL A 73 4.68 2.04 -3.03
C VAL A 73 3.36 2.25 -2.30
N LYS A 74 2.46 3.06 -2.85
CA LYS A 74 1.12 3.28 -2.27
C LYS A 74 0.28 2.01 -2.24
N GLY A 75 0.31 1.18 -3.28
CA GLY A 75 -0.39 -0.11 -3.31
C GLY A 75 0.13 -1.05 -2.22
N ILE A 76 1.44 -1.29 -2.23
CA ILE A 76 2.10 -2.17 -1.25
C ILE A 76 1.92 -1.63 0.18
N PHE A 77 2.02 -0.33 0.38
CA PHE A 77 1.80 0.28 1.69
C PHE A 77 0.36 0.05 2.20
N HIS A 78 -0.65 0.07 1.30
CA HIS A 78 -2.03 -0.25 1.68
C HIS A 78 -2.16 -1.72 2.10
N GLU A 79 -1.57 -2.65 1.35
CA GLU A 79 -1.53 -4.08 1.72
C GLU A 79 -0.89 -4.29 3.10
N MET A 80 0.25 -3.64 3.34
CA MET A 80 0.96 -3.71 4.61
C MET A 80 0.15 -3.14 5.78
N LEU A 81 -0.63 -2.08 5.56
CA LEU A 81 -1.51 -1.52 6.58
C LEU A 81 -2.64 -2.47 6.93
N VAL A 82 -3.23 -3.14 5.94
CA VAL A 82 -4.32 -4.12 6.17
C VAL A 82 -3.80 -5.32 6.92
N ALA A 83 -2.71 -5.95 6.46
CA ALA A 83 -2.13 -7.09 7.16
C ALA A 83 -1.70 -6.73 8.59
N ARG A 84 -1.17 -5.52 8.80
CA ARG A 84 -0.82 -5.03 10.13
C ARG A 84 -2.05 -4.83 11.01
N ALA A 85 -3.15 -4.32 10.46
CA ALA A 85 -4.37 -4.07 11.22
C ALA A 85 -4.98 -5.39 11.71
N GLU A 86 -5.06 -6.39 10.83
CA GLU A 86 -5.49 -7.76 11.16
C GLU A 86 -4.64 -8.33 12.30
N ASN A 87 -3.31 -8.35 12.12
CA ASN A 87 -2.38 -8.91 13.12
C ASN A 87 -2.36 -8.17 14.48
N LEU A 88 -3.11 -7.08 14.64
CA LEU A 88 -3.18 -6.28 15.86
C LEU A 88 -4.58 -6.21 16.48
N ASP A 89 -5.60 -6.83 15.87
CA ASP A 89 -6.97 -6.78 16.39
C ASP A 89 -7.19 -7.71 17.60
N GLY A 90 -6.33 -8.71 17.76
CA GLY A 90 -6.24 -9.58 18.93
C GLY A 90 -7.08 -10.85 18.85
N ASP A 91 -7.58 -11.24 17.67
CA ASP A 91 -8.18 -12.55 17.46
C ASP A 91 -7.15 -13.62 17.00
N GLU A 92 -7.64 -14.79 16.57
CA GLU A 92 -6.81 -15.94 16.16
C GLU A 92 -6.41 -15.87 14.67
N VAL A 93 -6.99 -14.94 13.91
CA VAL A 93 -6.70 -14.74 12.49
C VAL A 93 -5.46 -13.84 12.36
N THR A 94 -4.58 -14.23 11.46
CA THR A 94 -3.39 -13.43 11.12
C THR A 94 -3.33 -13.25 9.61
N ALA A 95 -2.66 -12.19 9.16
CA ALA A 95 -2.51 -11.86 7.76
C ALA A 95 -1.04 -11.77 7.33
N GLY A 96 -0.73 -12.30 6.15
CA GLY A 96 0.59 -12.26 5.53
C GLY A 96 0.52 -11.73 4.10
N LEU A 97 1.53 -10.97 3.69
CA LEU A 97 1.71 -10.61 2.28
C LEU A 97 2.50 -11.73 1.59
N PHE A 98 2.20 -12.00 0.32
CA PHE A 98 3.02 -12.90 -0.49
C PHE A 98 4.47 -12.43 -0.56
N GLU A 99 5.42 -13.36 -0.66
CA GLU A 99 6.84 -13.02 -0.79
C GLU A 99 7.10 -12.11 -2.00
N GLN A 100 6.44 -12.43 -3.11
CA GLN A 100 6.48 -11.65 -4.34
C GLN A 100 5.27 -10.72 -4.43
N ALA A 101 5.50 -9.42 -4.61
CA ALA A 101 4.45 -8.42 -4.72
C ALA A 101 3.58 -8.56 -6.00
N ASN A 102 3.94 -9.45 -6.93
CA ASN A 102 3.21 -9.72 -8.16
C ASN A 102 2.54 -11.11 -8.16
N HIS A 103 2.17 -11.62 -6.98
CA HIS A 103 1.43 -12.88 -6.88
C HIS A 103 0.13 -12.82 -7.71
N PRO A 104 -0.23 -13.88 -8.46
CA PRO A 104 -1.42 -13.84 -9.30
C PRO A 104 -2.71 -13.68 -8.49
N GLY A 105 -3.36 -12.52 -8.62
CA GLY A 105 -4.75 -12.33 -8.22
C GLY A 105 -5.03 -12.16 -6.73
N ALA A 106 -4.04 -12.25 -5.86
CA ALA A 106 -4.19 -11.97 -4.43
C ALA A 106 -2.97 -11.23 -3.91
N ASP A 107 -3.19 -10.34 -2.93
CA ASP A 107 -2.10 -9.57 -2.30
C ASP A 107 -1.85 -10.03 -0.85
N ILE A 108 -2.86 -10.58 -0.17
CA ILE A 108 -2.80 -11.01 1.23
C ILE A 108 -3.42 -12.40 1.40
N GLU A 109 -2.79 -13.21 2.25
CA GLU A 109 -3.31 -14.47 2.78
C GLU A 109 -3.72 -14.29 4.24
N PHE A 110 -4.84 -14.92 4.63
CA PHE A 110 -5.27 -15.03 6.02
C PHE A 110 -5.01 -16.42 6.55
N PHE A 111 -4.61 -16.51 7.81
CA PHE A 111 -4.20 -17.73 8.48
C PHE A 111 -4.90 -17.92 9.81
N VAL A 112 -5.21 -19.17 10.15
CA VAL A 112 -5.57 -19.61 11.51
C VAL A 112 -4.68 -20.79 11.85
N ASP A 113 -4.00 -20.74 13.01
CA ASP A 113 -3.05 -21.77 13.44
C ASP A 113 -1.94 -22.11 12.41
N GLY A 114 -1.65 -21.19 11.49
CA GLY A 114 -0.66 -21.36 10.42
C GLY A 114 -1.19 -21.96 9.12
N ASP A 115 -2.47 -22.36 9.07
CA ASP A 115 -3.13 -22.82 7.85
C ASP A 115 -3.81 -21.67 7.12
N VAL A 116 -3.66 -21.61 5.79
CA VAL A 116 -4.32 -20.60 4.93
C VAL A 116 -5.83 -20.86 4.93
N ILE A 117 -6.61 -19.85 5.33
CA ILE A 117 -8.08 -19.91 5.37
C ILE A 117 -8.74 -19.04 4.30
N GLY A 118 -7.98 -18.16 3.63
CA GLY A 118 -8.49 -17.31 2.57
C GLY A 118 -7.42 -16.43 1.96
N GLU A 119 -7.69 -15.98 0.73
CA GLU A 119 -6.85 -15.06 -0.02
C GLU A 119 -7.71 -13.91 -0.53
N VAL A 120 -7.14 -12.70 -0.52
CA VAL A 120 -7.84 -11.51 -1.01
C VAL A 120 -6.94 -10.64 -1.86
N GLN A 121 -7.54 -9.98 -2.83
CA GLN A 121 -6.91 -8.88 -3.54
C GLN A 121 -7.26 -7.56 -2.87
N LEU A 122 -6.27 -6.71 -2.66
CA LEU A 122 -6.43 -5.35 -2.17
C LEU A 122 -6.49 -4.38 -3.35
N LYS A 123 -7.47 -3.46 -3.30
CA LYS A 123 -7.62 -2.41 -4.29
C LYS A 123 -7.85 -1.06 -3.63
N ALA A 124 -6.81 -0.22 -3.69
CA ALA A 124 -6.84 1.19 -3.30
C ALA A 124 -7.58 2.11 -4.30
N VAL A 125 -8.58 1.61 -5.03
CA VAL A 125 -9.04 2.21 -6.31
C VAL A 125 -10.46 2.77 -6.23
N GLN A 126 -10.63 3.99 -6.77
CA GLN A 126 -11.92 4.70 -6.89
C GLN A 126 -12.74 4.35 -8.15
N SER A 127 -12.28 3.40 -8.98
CA SER A 127 -13.02 3.02 -10.19
C SER A 127 -13.54 1.58 -10.08
N PRO A 128 -14.85 1.36 -10.20
CA PRO A 128 -15.44 0.02 -10.26
C PRO A 128 -14.86 -0.84 -11.38
N ALA A 129 -14.32 -0.23 -12.45
CA ALA A 129 -13.72 -0.94 -13.57
C ALA A 129 -12.55 -1.85 -13.16
N ALA A 130 -11.71 -1.42 -12.23
CA ALA A 130 -10.59 -2.23 -11.75
C ALA A 130 -11.05 -3.46 -10.93
N ILE A 131 -12.20 -3.34 -10.26
CA ILE A 131 -12.84 -4.45 -9.53
C ILE A 131 -13.46 -5.43 -10.54
N VAL A 132 -14.15 -4.92 -11.57
CA VAL A 132 -14.72 -5.75 -12.64
C VAL A 132 -13.63 -6.52 -13.39
N GLU A 133 -12.53 -5.87 -13.74
CA GLU A 133 -11.40 -6.53 -14.41
C GLU A 133 -10.77 -7.62 -13.54
N HIS A 134 -10.76 -7.43 -12.23
CA HIS A 134 -10.30 -8.44 -11.28
C HIS A 134 -11.17 -9.69 -11.35
N PHE A 135 -12.48 -9.57 -11.11
CA PHE A 135 -13.39 -10.71 -11.13
C PHE A 135 -13.52 -11.37 -12.51
N ALA A 136 -13.24 -10.64 -13.60
CA ALA A 136 -13.15 -11.22 -14.93
C ALA A 136 -11.95 -12.18 -15.09
N ARG A 137 -10.86 -11.97 -14.34
CA ARG A 137 -9.65 -12.81 -14.38
C ARG A 137 -9.59 -13.82 -13.23
N TYR A 138 -10.04 -13.43 -12.05
CA TYR A 138 -10.00 -14.18 -10.81
C TYR A 138 -11.39 -14.14 -10.15
N PRO A 139 -12.36 -14.93 -10.65
CA PRO A 139 -13.75 -14.87 -10.17
C PRO A 139 -13.90 -15.37 -8.73
N ASP A 140 -12.96 -16.19 -8.26
CA ASP A 140 -13.01 -16.87 -6.95
C ASP A 140 -12.17 -16.16 -5.87
N ILE A 141 -11.51 -15.04 -6.20
CA ILE A 141 -10.70 -14.27 -5.24
C ILE A 141 -11.43 -12.97 -4.90
N ASP A 142 -11.83 -12.85 -3.63
CA ASP A 142 -12.53 -11.69 -3.11
C ASP A 142 -11.63 -10.44 -3.12
N VAL A 143 -12.28 -9.26 -3.13
CA VAL A 143 -11.58 -7.98 -3.21
C VAL A 143 -11.88 -7.12 -1.97
N MET A 144 -10.82 -6.72 -1.28
CA MET A 144 -10.87 -5.71 -0.22
C MET A 144 -10.62 -4.31 -0.80
N VAL A 145 -11.50 -3.37 -0.52
CA VAL A 145 -11.42 -1.98 -1.02
C VAL A 145 -11.40 -0.96 0.12
N THR A 146 -11.03 0.28 -0.16
CA THR A 146 -11.13 1.39 0.82
C THR A 146 -12.58 1.65 1.22
N SER A 147 -12.81 2.12 2.45
CA SER A 147 -14.16 2.23 3.03
C SER A 147 -15.15 3.05 2.21
N GLU A 148 -14.69 4.13 1.55
CA GLU A 148 -15.56 4.95 0.70
C GLU A 148 -15.98 4.23 -0.58
N VAL A 149 -15.11 3.39 -1.12
CA VAL A 149 -15.40 2.59 -2.31
C VAL A 149 -16.35 1.47 -1.93
N TYR A 150 -16.09 0.80 -0.80
CA TYR A 150 -16.99 -0.22 -0.28
C TYR A 150 -18.41 0.33 -0.10
N ALA A 151 -18.55 1.47 0.58
CA ALA A 151 -19.83 2.13 0.77
C ALA A 151 -20.55 2.49 -0.55
N ALA A 152 -19.80 2.76 -1.63
CA ALA A 152 -20.36 3.11 -2.92
C ALA A 152 -20.67 1.91 -3.82
N THR A 153 -20.02 0.75 -3.61
CA THR A 153 -20.07 -0.38 -4.55
C THR A 153 -20.46 -1.72 -3.93
N ALA A 154 -20.65 -1.82 -2.61
CA ALA A 154 -20.90 -3.10 -1.93
C ALA A 154 -22.05 -3.91 -2.56
N GLU A 155 -23.14 -3.25 -2.94
CA GLU A 155 -24.31 -3.93 -3.52
C GLU A 155 -24.06 -4.49 -4.93
N ALA A 156 -23.07 -3.98 -5.67
CA ALA A 156 -22.84 -4.32 -7.06
C ALA A 156 -22.10 -5.66 -7.26
N PHE A 157 -21.51 -6.23 -6.21
CA PHE A 157 -20.57 -7.35 -6.30
C PHE A 157 -20.95 -8.55 -5.41
N ALA A 158 -22.24 -8.76 -5.18
CA ALA A 158 -22.79 -10.00 -4.58
C ALA A 158 -22.13 -10.48 -3.27
N GLY A 159 -21.57 -9.57 -2.47
CA GLY A 159 -20.89 -9.91 -1.22
C GLY A 159 -19.41 -10.30 -1.35
N GLN A 160 -18.83 -10.29 -2.54
CA GLN A 160 -17.40 -10.56 -2.79
C GLN A 160 -16.49 -9.34 -2.54
N LEU A 161 -17.07 -8.25 -2.03
CA LEU A 161 -16.32 -7.10 -1.57
C LEU A 161 -16.28 -7.07 -0.05
N ALA A 162 -15.14 -6.63 0.49
CA ALA A 162 -14.97 -6.32 1.90
C ALA A 162 -14.36 -4.91 2.08
N ASP A 163 -14.68 -4.28 3.21
CA ASP A 163 -14.06 -3.03 3.63
C ASP A 163 -12.70 -3.31 4.27
N SER A 164 -11.64 -2.70 3.74
CA SER A 164 -10.29 -2.79 4.31
C SER A 164 -10.11 -2.00 5.62
N GLY A 165 -11.09 -1.19 6.02
CA GLY A 165 -11.00 -0.28 7.18
C GLY A 165 -10.05 0.91 6.97
N VAL A 166 -9.51 1.05 5.76
CA VAL A 166 -8.61 2.15 5.34
C VAL A 166 -9.37 3.14 4.47
N SER A 167 -9.34 4.41 4.86
CA SER A 167 -9.94 5.50 4.08
C SER A 167 -9.05 5.86 2.89
N ASN A 168 -9.68 6.07 1.73
CA ASN A 168 -9.02 6.62 0.56
C ASN A 168 -8.60 8.10 0.77
N ALA A 169 -9.31 8.87 1.60
CA ALA A 169 -8.86 10.22 1.98
C ALA A 169 -7.51 10.18 2.71
N ASP A 170 -7.30 9.18 3.57
CA ASP A 170 -5.99 8.93 4.19
C ASP A 170 -4.93 8.60 3.12
N ILE A 171 -5.31 8.06 1.97
CA ILE A 171 -4.38 7.71 0.88
C ILE A 171 -4.13 8.88 -0.11
N ARG A 172 -4.94 9.94 -0.16
CA ARG A 172 -4.97 10.85 -1.35
C ARG A 172 -4.49 12.30 -1.25
N ALA A 173 -3.96 12.82 -0.14
CA ALA A 173 -3.79 14.27 -0.05
C ALA A 173 -2.41 14.86 -0.42
N LEU A 174 -1.30 14.12 -0.43
CA LEU A 174 0.04 14.77 -0.45
C LEU A 174 1.02 14.31 -1.54
N THR A 175 0.74 13.22 -2.25
CA THR A 175 1.74 12.62 -3.14
C THR A 175 2.08 13.49 -4.35
N ARG A 176 1.12 14.24 -4.92
CA ARG A 176 1.35 14.97 -6.19
C ARG A 176 2.39 16.09 -6.04
N ASN A 177 2.20 17.00 -5.09
CA ASN A 177 3.08 18.16 -4.93
C ASN A 177 4.50 17.73 -4.51
N THR A 178 4.62 16.73 -3.63
CA THR A 178 5.94 16.24 -3.22
C THR A 178 6.67 15.53 -4.35
N LEU A 179 5.98 14.82 -5.24
CA LEU A 179 6.62 14.23 -6.42
C LEU A 179 7.07 15.28 -7.42
N GLU A 180 6.30 16.36 -7.59
CA GLU A 180 6.70 17.51 -8.41
C GLU A 180 7.92 18.24 -7.81
N ASP A 181 7.97 18.40 -6.49
CA ASP A 181 9.11 19.00 -5.77
C ASP A 181 10.37 18.11 -5.84
N LEU A 182 10.23 16.79 -5.84
CA LEU A 182 11.31 15.84 -6.06
C LEU A 182 11.82 15.90 -7.50
N ALA A 183 10.90 15.92 -8.46
CA ALA A 183 11.15 16.01 -9.89
C ALA A 183 11.86 17.30 -10.33
N GLY A 184 11.58 18.43 -9.67
CA GLY A 184 12.15 19.73 -10.00
C GLY A 184 13.60 19.95 -9.54
N ARG A 185 14.25 18.92 -8.98
CA ARG A 185 15.60 19.00 -8.38
C ARG A 185 16.71 18.36 -9.22
N ALA A 186 16.39 17.84 -10.42
CA ALA A 186 17.36 17.31 -11.36
C ALA A 186 18.19 18.40 -12.05
#